data_AF-A0A660YUC7-F1
#
_entry.id   AF-A0A660YUC7-F1
#
_cell.length_a   1.000
_cell.length_b   1.000
_cell.length_c   1.000
_cell.angle_alpha   90.00
_cell.angle_beta   90.00
_cell.angle_gamma   90.00
#
_symmetry.space_group_name_H-M   'P 1'
#
loop_
_entity.id
_entity.type
_entity.pdbx_description
1 polymer ?
#
loop_
_entity_poly.entity_id
_entity_poly.type
_entity_poly.pdbx_seq_one_letter_code
_entity_poly.pdbx_strand_id
1 'polypeptide(L)'
;MKMITMLLLFIMLFPSFVFAGEIYGSIRERERSIEPGIKVEIMTARNTYFTETDKYGSYRLYVPEKGKCTLKVHYKQQSPLIEIYSYERSVRYDLVLEKNNGQYSLGME
;
A
#
# COMPACT_ATOMS: atom_id res chain seq x y z
N MET A 1 12.02 40.32 24.86
CA MET A 1 12.50 39.87 23.53
C MET A 1 13.24 38.54 23.61
N LYS A 2 14.33 38.39 24.39
CA LYS A 2 15.07 37.10 24.55
C LYS A 2 14.22 35.87 24.88
N MET A 3 13.24 35.99 25.78
CA MET A 3 12.40 34.85 26.21
C MET A 3 11.46 34.35 25.12
N ILE A 4 10.93 35.27 24.30
CA ILE A 4 10.06 34.94 23.15
C ILE A 4 10.89 34.27 22.05
N THR A 5 12.12 34.76 21.81
CA THR A 5 13.06 34.15 20.86
C THR A 5 13.46 32.75 21.29
N MET A 6 13.69 32.53 22.59
CA MET A 6 14.00 31.20 23.15
C MET A 6 12.82 30.23 23.08
N LEU A 7 11.59 30.72 23.29
CA LEU A 7 10.36 29.91 23.19
C LEU A 7 10.09 29.46 21.74
N LEU A 8 10.30 30.34 20.76
CA LEU A 8 10.19 30.02 19.34
C LEU A 8 11.24 28.98 18.90
N LEU A 9 12.46 29.06 19.43
CA LEU A 9 13.51 28.06 19.17
C LEU A 9 13.16 26.68 19.76
N PHE A 10 12.46 26.66 20.90
CA PHE A 10 12.07 25.42 21.56
C PHE A 10 10.96 24.65 20.83
N ILE A 11 10.03 25.37 20.19
CA ILE A 11 8.95 24.75 19.40
C ILE A 11 9.48 24.05 18.13
N MET A 12 10.60 24.51 17.57
CA MET A 12 11.24 23.88 16.40
C MET A 12 11.97 22.56 16.73
N LEU A 13 12.15 22.21 18.00
CA LEU A 13 12.87 21.00 18.42
C LEU A 13 11.99 19.74 18.50
N PHE A 14 10.68 19.83 18.25
CA PHE A 14 9.79 18.67 18.27
C PHE A 14 9.70 18.02 16.88
N PRO A 15 10.34 16.87 16.63
CA PRO A 15 10.08 16.12 15.41
C PRO A 15 8.62 15.65 15.40
N SER A 16 7.90 15.92 14.31
CA SER A 16 6.60 15.30 14.08
C SER A 16 6.82 13.82 13.73
N PHE A 17 6.36 12.92 14.60
CA PHE A 17 6.38 11.49 14.28
C PHE A 17 5.34 11.20 13.20
N VAL A 18 5.78 11.06 11.95
CA VAL A 18 4.96 10.52 10.87
C VAL A 18 5.10 8.99 10.91
N PHE A 19 4.13 8.32 11.54
CA PHE A 19 4.02 6.87 11.49
C PHE A 19 3.19 6.49 10.26
N ALA A 20 3.85 5.98 9.22
CA ALA A 20 3.17 5.38 8.08
C ALA A 20 3.32 3.86 8.10
N GLY A 21 2.18 3.17 8.08
CA GLY A 21 2.12 1.73 7.94
C GLY A 21 2.68 1.31 6.61
N GLU A 22 3.56 0.33 6.60
CA GLU A 22 4.04 -0.26 5.36
C GLU A 22 3.11 -1.40 4.94
N ILE A 23 2.72 -1.40 3.67
CA ILE A 23 1.99 -2.50 3.07
C ILE A 23 2.89 -3.08 1.99
N TYR A 24 3.12 -4.38 2.06
CA TYR A 24 3.97 -5.08 1.11
C TYR A 24 3.47 -6.50 0.85
N GLY A 25 3.96 -7.12 -0.19
CA GLY A 25 3.65 -8.51 -0.49
C GLY A 25 4.02 -8.88 -1.91
N SER A 26 3.51 -10.01 -2.36
CA SER A 26 3.69 -10.50 -3.73
C SER A 26 2.36 -10.78 -4.39
N ILE A 27 2.32 -10.69 -5.72
CA ILE A 27 1.17 -11.05 -6.52
C ILE A 27 1.59 -12.18 -7.47
N ARG A 28 0.78 -13.23 -7.51
CA ARG A 28 0.98 -14.38 -8.41
C ARG A 28 -0.26 -14.63 -9.25
N GLU A 29 -0.08 -15.08 -10.48
CA GLU A 29 -1.14 -15.68 -11.30
C GLU A 29 -0.89 -17.20 -11.29
N ARG A 30 -1.72 -17.94 -10.53
CA ARG A 30 -1.50 -19.37 -10.25
C ARG A 30 -0.14 -19.60 -9.57
N GLU A 31 0.71 -20.47 -10.12
CA GLU A 31 2.04 -20.78 -9.57
C GLU A 31 3.15 -19.81 -10.01
N ARG A 32 2.82 -18.78 -10.81
CA ARG A 32 3.82 -17.87 -11.39
C ARG A 32 3.67 -16.45 -10.83
N SER A 33 4.78 -15.81 -10.46
CA SER A 33 4.82 -14.36 -10.21
C SER A 33 4.30 -13.58 -11.41
N ILE A 34 3.56 -12.52 -11.14
CA ILE A 34 3.11 -11.61 -12.19
C ILE A 34 4.27 -10.84 -12.82
N GLU A 35 4.00 -10.26 -13.99
CA GLU A 35 4.97 -9.41 -14.71
C GLU A 35 5.33 -8.15 -13.91
N PRO A 36 6.53 -7.58 -14.10
CA PRO A 36 6.89 -6.30 -13.50
C PRO A 36 6.07 -5.14 -14.09
N GLY A 37 5.99 -4.03 -13.34
CA GLY A 37 5.32 -2.80 -13.81
C GLY A 37 3.80 -2.85 -13.69
N ILE A 38 3.23 -3.91 -13.10
CA ILE A 38 1.79 -3.96 -12.80
C ILE A 38 1.48 -2.99 -11.66
N LYS A 39 0.56 -2.06 -11.92
CA LYS A 39 0.15 -1.02 -10.97
C LYS A 39 -0.71 -1.61 -9.85
N VAL A 40 -0.31 -1.32 -8.61
CA VAL A 40 -1.05 -1.64 -7.39
C VAL A 40 -1.49 -0.33 -6.75
N GLU A 41 -2.77 -0.21 -6.45
CA GLU A 41 -3.38 0.95 -5.81
C GLU A 41 -3.93 0.56 -4.44
N ILE A 42 -3.69 1.39 -3.42
CA ILE A 42 -4.33 1.28 -2.12
C ILE A 42 -5.17 2.54 -1.90
N MET A 43 -6.48 2.34 -1.87
CA MET A 43 -7.46 3.39 -1.64
C MET A 43 -7.86 3.38 -0.17
N THR A 44 -7.69 4.51 0.49
CA THR A 44 -8.13 4.76 1.87
C THR A 44 -9.34 5.70 1.85
N ALA A 45 -9.89 6.02 3.03
CA ALA A 45 -10.97 7.01 3.13
C ALA A 45 -10.54 8.44 2.73
N ARG A 46 -9.24 8.76 2.78
CA ARG A 46 -8.71 10.12 2.56
C ARG A 46 -7.92 10.26 1.27
N ASN A 47 -7.15 9.23 0.92
CA ASN A 47 -6.16 9.32 -0.13
C ASN A 47 -5.97 7.98 -0.85
N THR A 48 -5.41 8.05 -2.05
CA THR A 48 -5.05 6.89 -2.86
C THR A 48 -3.55 6.86 -3.07
N TYR A 49 -2.95 5.72 -2.76
CA TYR A 49 -1.52 5.45 -2.93
C TYR A 49 -1.32 4.46 -4.06
N PHE A 50 -0.19 4.55 -4.74
CA PHE A 50 0.13 3.64 -5.84
C PHE A 50 1.60 3.24 -5.81
N THR A 51 1.85 2.03 -6.32
CA THR A 51 3.18 1.50 -6.58
C THR A 51 3.11 0.58 -7.79
N GLU A 52 4.25 0.09 -8.23
CA GLU A 52 4.35 -0.90 -9.28
C GLU A 52 5.06 -2.14 -8.76
N THR A 53 4.74 -3.29 -9.36
CA THR A 53 5.38 -4.55 -9.02
C THR A 53 6.79 -4.63 -9.59
N ASP A 54 7.69 -5.26 -8.84
CA ASP A 54 9.05 -5.51 -9.26
C ASP A 54 9.17 -6.75 -10.17
N LYS A 55 10.41 -7.11 -10.54
CA LYS A 55 10.72 -8.27 -11.40
C LYS A 55 10.30 -9.63 -10.82
N TYR A 56 9.93 -9.69 -9.54
CA TYR A 56 9.46 -10.89 -8.85
C TYR A 56 7.95 -10.85 -8.56
N GLY A 57 7.24 -9.84 -9.06
CA GLY A 57 5.83 -9.61 -8.75
C GLY A 57 5.59 -9.08 -7.34
N SER A 58 6.63 -8.58 -6.67
CA SER A 58 6.52 -8.01 -5.32
C SER A 58 6.15 -6.53 -5.38
N TYR A 59 5.39 -6.07 -4.41
CA TYR A 59 5.01 -4.66 -4.27
C TYR A 59 5.22 -4.18 -2.84
N ARG A 60 5.45 -2.87 -2.70
CA ARG A 60 5.65 -2.21 -1.41
C ARG A 60 5.25 -0.74 -1.52
N LEU A 61 4.54 -0.25 -0.52
CA LEU A 61 4.20 1.17 -0.36
C LEU A 61 3.90 1.52 1.10
N TYR A 62 3.97 2.81 1.41
CA TYR A 62 3.65 3.34 2.73
C TYR A 62 2.28 4.02 2.71
N VAL A 63 1.41 3.63 3.64
CA VAL A 63 0.07 4.15 3.85
C VAL A 63 -0.03 4.74 5.26
N PRO A 64 0.00 6.08 5.40
CA PRO A 64 -0.11 6.78 6.68
C PRO A 64 -1.41 6.50 7.45
N GLU A 65 -2.49 6.25 6.72
CA GLU A 65 -3.81 5.98 7.30
C GLU A 65 -3.88 4.57 7.88
N LYS A 66 -4.65 4.44 8.96
CA LYS A 66 -4.94 3.15 9.60
C LYS A 66 -6.38 2.78 9.35
N GLY A 67 -6.64 1.48 9.34
CA GLY A 67 -7.97 0.90 9.19
C GLY A 67 -8.21 0.37 7.78
N LYS A 68 -9.49 0.22 7.46
CA LYS A 68 -9.97 -0.44 6.25
C LYS A 68 -9.55 0.32 4.99
N CYS A 69 -8.95 -0.41 4.06
CA CYS A 69 -8.49 0.08 2.77
C CYS A 69 -8.94 -0.90 1.66
N THR A 70 -8.93 -0.43 0.42
CA THR A 70 -9.18 -1.25 -0.76
C THR A 70 -7.90 -1.34 -1.57
N LEU A 71 -7.40 -2.56 -1.77
CA LEU A 71 -6.29 -2.83 -2.69
C LEU A 71 -6.85 -3.18 -4.06
N LYS A 72 -6.37 -2.51 -5.09
CA LYS A 72 -6.72 -2.72 -6.49
C LYS A 72 -5.46 -3.02 -7.29
N VAL A 73 -5.53 -4.02 -8.17
CA VAL A 73 -4.43 -4.38 -9.08
C VAL A 73 -4.89 -4.15 -10.51
N HIS A 74 -4.13 -3.40 -11.31
CA HIS A 74 -4.47 -3.14 -12.71
C HIS A 74 -3.81 -4.17 -13.63
N TYR A 75 -4.57 -5.15 -14.09
CA TYR A 75 -4.03 -6.30 -14.82
C TYR A 75 -4.88 -6.65 -16.03
N LYS A 76 -4.27 -6.72 -17.22
CA LYS A 76 -4.90 -7.11 -18.49
C LYS A 76 -6.25 -6.40 -18.75
N GLN A 77 -6.27 -5.06 -18.61
CA GLN A 77 -7.44 -4.18 -18.73
C GLN A 77 -8.56 -4.42 -17.69
N GLN A 78 -8.29 -5.22 -16.66
CA GLN A 78 -9.18 -5.41 -15.52
C GLN A 78 -8.56 -4.83 -14.25
N SER A 79 -9.39 -4.56 -13.27
CA SER A 79 -8.97 -3.97 -12.00
C SER A 79 -9.58 -4.72 -10.81
N PRO A 80 -9.24 -6.00 -10.60
CA PRO A 80 -9.73 -6.73 -9.43
C PRO A 80 -9.32 -6.02 -8.14
N LEU A 81 -10.17 -6.12 -7.14
CA LEU A 81 -10.03 -5.44 -5.87
C LEU A 81 -10.28 -6.40 -4.70
N ILE A 82 -9.65 -6.10 -3.57
CA ILE A 82 -9.82 -6.82 -2.30
C ILE A 82 -9.75 -5.82 -1.14
N GLU A 83 -10.47 -6.13 -0.07
CA GLU A 83 -10.42 -5.37 1.16
C GLU A 83 -9.23 -5.80 2.01
N ILE A 84 -8.47 -4.82 2.49
CA ILE A 84 -7.31 -5.00 3.36
C ILE A 84 -7.35 -3.99 4.52
N TYR A 85 -6.43 -4.13 5.47
CA TYR A 85 -6.28 -3.20 6.59
C TYR A 85 -4.88 -2.62 6.64
N SER A 86 -4.78 -1.32 6.86
CA SER A 86 -3.53 -0.64 7.17
C SER A 86 -3.36 -0.50 8.69
N TYR A 87 -2.13 -0.71 9.16
CA TYR A 87 -1.77 -0.65 10.58
C TYR A 87 -0.59 0.32 10.78
N GLU A 88 -0.24 0.64 12.03
CA GLU A 88 1.00 1.39 12.30
C GLU A 88 2.27 0.66 11.86
N ARG A 89 2.23 -0.68 11.90
CA ARG A 89 3.35 -1.55 11.60
C ARG A 89 3.21 -2.10 10.20
N SER A 90 4.33 -2.58 9.65
CA SER A 90 4.33 -3.28 8.38
C SER A 90 3.38 -4.47 8.39
N VAL A 91 2.56 -4.59 7.34
CA VAL A 91 1.65 -5.72 7.12
C VAL A 91 1.90 -6.31 5.74
N ARG A 92 1.89 -7.64 5.67
CA ARG A 92 2.11 -8.40 4.46
C ARG A 92 0.80 -8.90 3.88
N TYR A 93 0.58 -8.69 2.59
CA TYR A 93 -0.54 -9.23 1.82
C TYR A 93 0.00 -9.92 0.57
N ASP A 94 0.16 -11.24 0.63
CA ASP A 94 0.41 -12.05 -0.55
C ASP A 94 -0.91 -12.37 -1.24
N LEU A 95 -0.95 -12.15 -2.56
CA LEU A 95 -2.16 -12.16 -3.35
C LEU A 95 -2.04 -13.15 -4.51
N VAL A 96 -3.14 -13.85 -4.77
CA VAL A 96 -3.29 -14.69 -5.95
C VAL A 96 -4.35 -14.07 -6.87
N LEU A 97 -3.99 -13.87 -8.13
CA LEU A 97 -4.92 -13.58 -9.21
C LEU A 97 -5.51 -14.89 -9.71
N GLU A 98 -6.77 -15.10 -9.35
CA GLU A 98 -7.57 -16.20 -9.86
C GLU A 98 -8.30 -15.77 -11.12
N LYS A 99 -8.37 -16.66 -12.12
CA LYS A 99 -9.07 -16.41 -13.37
C LYS A 99 -10.23 -17.38 -13.51
N ASN A 100 -11.45 -16.86 -13.40
CA ASN A 100 -12.69 -17.61 -13.57
C ASN A 100 -13.48 -17.02 -14.74
N ASN A 101 -13.78 -17.82 -15.76
CA ASN A 101 -14.55 -17.41 -16.94
C ASN A 101 -14.04 -16.13 -17.65
N GLY A 102 -12.72 -15.90 -17.63
CA GLY A 102 -12.12 -14.72 -18.25
C GLY A 102 -12.03 -13.48 -17.36
N GLN A 103 -12.64 -13.50 -16.18
CA GLN A 103 -12.57 -12.43 -15.19
C GLN A 103 -11.53 -12.75 -14.13
N TYR A 104 -10.76 -11.75 -13.72
CA TYR A 104 -9.80 -11.87 -12.62
C TYR A 104 -10.44 -11.49 -11.28
N SER A 105 -10.10 -12.23 -10.23
CA SER A 105 -10.38 -11.92 -8.82
C SER A 105 -9.10 -12.00 -8.01
N LEU A 106 -9.04 -11.25 -6.91
CA LEU A 106 -7.94 -11.31 -5.95
C LEU A 106 -8.34 -12.21 -4.78
N GLY A 107 -7.48 -13.16 -4.44
CA GLY A 107 -7.52 -13.95 -3.21
C GLY A 107 -6.27 -13.70 -2.37
N MET A 108 -6.35 -13.99 -1.07
CA MET A 108 -5.17 -14.03 -0.19
C MET A 108 -4.50 -15.40 -0.34
N GLU A 109 -3.17 -15.43 -0.40
CA GLU A 109 -2.38 -16.67 -0.32
C GLU A 109 -2.30 -17.19 1.13
#